data_AF-A0A844ED93-F1
#
_entry.id   AF-A0A844ED93-F1
#
_cell.length_a   1.000
_cell.length_b   1.000
_cell.length_c   1.000
_cell.angle_alpha   90.00
_cell.angle_beta   90.00
_cell.angle_gamma   90.00
#
_symmetry.space_group_name_H-M   'P 1'
#
loop_
_entity.id
_entity.type
_entity.pdbx_description
1 polymer ?
#
loop_
_entity_poly.entity_id
_entity_poly.type
_entity_poly.pdbx_seq_one_letter_code
_entity_poly.pdbx_strand_id
1 'polypeptide(L)'
;NMPKETVSAIKEYAPNAKRVGLIATQGTLHDQIYDNEIISAGYELVKPTEKIADQTMSLIYDDIKAKNYVDEGLYHLILSQMVETLKADIVILGCTELSVAQQRAGDHDYPVIDAQTVLADRCIALAKEKRGQNK
;
A
#
# COMPACT_ATOMS: atom_id res chain seq x y z
N ASN A 1 -3.86 11.57 -8.71
CA ASN A 1 -3.07 11.79 -7.48
C ASN A 1 -2.98 10.43 -6.79
N MET A 2 -1.78 9.87 -6.59
CA MET A 2 -1.62 8.46 -6.17
C MET A 2 -2.42 8.10 -4.90
N PRO A 3 -2.25 8.76 -3.73
CA PRO A 3 -3.05 8.48 -2.54
C PRO A 3 -4.56 8.41 -2.77
N LYS A 4 -5.11 9.43 -3.42
CA LYS A 4 -6.54 9.50 -3.72
C LYS A 4 -7.03 8.36 -4.62
N GLU A 5 -6.28 8.05 -5.68
CA GLU A 5 -6.63 6.95 -6.59
C GLU A 5 -6.55 5.59 -5.86
N THR A 6 -5.50 5.37 -5.06
CA THR A 6 -5.34 4.15 -4.25
C THR A 6 -6.50 3.95 -3.29
N VAL A 7 -6.85 4.99 -2.52
CA VAL A 7 -7.98 4.90 -1.57
C VAL A 7 -9.30 4.67 -2.29
N SER A 8 -9.51 5.33 -3.44
CA SER A 8 -10.73 5.15 -4.24
C SER A 8 -10.88 3.73 -4.79
N ALA A 9 -9.75 3.04 -5.06
CA ALA A 9 -9.73 1.68 -5.57
C ALA A 9 -10.02 0.62 -4.49
N ILE A 10 -9.88 0.94 -3.20
CA ILE A 10 -10.09 -0.03 -2.11
C ILE A 10 -11.46 -0.72 -2.19
N LYS A 11 -12.52 0.01 -2.55
CA LYS A 11 -13.87 -0.56 -2.70
C LYS A 11 -13.97 -1.71 -3.73
N GLU A 12 -13.06 -1.75 -4.70
CA GLU A 12 -13.02 -2.78 -5.76
C GLU A 12 -12.22 -4.01 -5.29
N TYR A 13 -11.17 -3.79 -4.50
CA TYR A 13 -10.28 -4.85 -3.96
C TYR A 13 -10.84 -5.49 -2.70
N ALA A 14 -11.43 -4.69 -1.81
CA ALA A 14 -12.03 -5.13 -0.56
C ALA A 14 -13.35 -4.36 -0.30
N PRO A 15 -14.47 -4.76 -0.94
CA PRO A 15 -15.75 -4.04 -0.87
C PRO A 15 -16.32 -3.87 0.54
N ASN A 16 -15.94 -4.75 1.47
CA ASN A 16 -16.41 -4.76 2.85
C ASN A 16 -15.39 -4.16 3.84
N ALA A 17 -14.24 -3.67 3.36
CA ALA A 17 -13.22 -3.10 4.23
C ALA A 17 -13.76 -1.86 4.96
N LYS A 18 -13.44 -1.77 6.25
CA LYS A 18 -13.70 -0.62 7.10
C LYS A 18 -12.40 -0.06 7.66
N ARG A 19 -11.43 -0.93 7.93
CA ARG A 19 -10.14 -0.62 8.56
C ARG A 19 -9.03 -0.74 7.53
N VAL A 20 -8.41 0.38 7.19
CA VAL A 20 -7.35 0.44 6.17
C VAL A 20 -6.00 0.64 6.85
N GLY A 21 -5.17 -0.40 6.79
CA GLY A 21 -3.78 -0.35 7.20
C GLY A 21 -2.93 0.43 6.21
N LEU A 22 -1.91 1.13 6.71
CA LEU A 22 -0.93 1.82 5.87
C LEU A 22 0.48 1.42 6.30
N ILE A 23 1.27 0.84 5.40
CA ILE A 23 2.72 0.72 5.57
C ILE A 23 3.42 1.58 4.51
N ALA A 24 4.34 2.41 4.95
CA ALA A 24 5.05 3.37 4.11
C ALA A 24 6.33 3.84 4.81
N THR A 25 7.08 4.74 4.17
CA THR A 25 8.23 5.39 4.82
C THR A 25 7.80 6.23 6.02
N GLN A 26 8.71 6.46 6.96
CA GLN A 26 8.47 7.36 8.10
C GLN A 26 8.04 8.76 7.65
N GLY A 27 8.63 9.30 6.59
CA GLY A 27 8.21 10.59 6.02
C GLY A 27 6.75 10.58 5.57
N THR A 28 6.33 9.55 4.83
CA THR A 28 4.94 9.40 4.39
C THR A 28 3.95 9.27 5.57
N LEU A 29 4.33 8.54 6.62
CA LEU A 29 3.51 8.38 7.82
C LEU A 29 3.43 9.68 8.64
N HIS A 30 4.54 10.40 8.77
CA HIS A 30 4.66 11.66 9.50
C HIS A 30 3.89 12.80 8.81
N ASP A 31 4.06 12.93 7.49
CA ASP A 31 3.41 13.95 6.67
C ASP A 31 1.93 13.62 6.38
N GLN A 32 1.43 12.48 6.86
CA GLN A 32 0.03 12.08 6.77
C GLN A 32 -0.51 12.05 5.33
N ILE A 33 0.34 11.66 4.38
CA ILE A 33 0.07 11.75 2.94
C ILE A 33 -1.20 11.01 2.52
N TYR A 34 -1.52 9.90 3.19
CA TYR A 34 -2.71 9.09 2.91
C TYR A 34 -3.85 9.30 3.91
N ASP A 35 -3.57 9.86 5.09
CA ASP A 35 -4.51 9.84 6.21
C ASP A 35 -5.81 10.56 5.87
N ASN A 36 -5.69 11.77 5.33
CA ASN A 36 -6.85 12.57 4.96
C ASN A 36 -7.68 11.90 3.87
N GLU A 37 -7.05 11.23 2.89
CA GLU A 37 -7.76 10.53 1.82
C GLU A 37 -8.53 9.31 2.39
N ILE A 38 -7.88 8.52 3.25
CA ILE A 38 -8.47 7.35 3.90
C ILE A 38 -9.67 7.74 4.77
N ILE A 39 -9.49 8.74 5.64
CA ILE A 39 -10.52 9.21 6.57
C ILE A 39 -11.67 9.86 5.79
N SER A 40 -11.38 10.69 4.79
CA SER A 40 -12.42 11.35 3.98
C SER A 40 -13.23 10.38 3.13
N ALA A 41 -12.66 9.22 2.78
CA ALA A 41 -13.37 8.12 2.13
C ALA A 41 -14.23 7.29 3.09
N GLY A 42 -14.22 7.59 4.39
CA GLY A 42 -15.03 6.94 5.41
C GLY A 42 -14.42 5.68 6.03
N TYR A 43 -13.13 5.43 5.79
CA TYR A 43 -12.40 4.32 6.39
C TYR A 43 -11.80 4.72 7.74
N GLU A 44 -11.63 3.74 8.63
CA GLU A 44 -10.79 3.85 9.82
C GLU A 44 -9.33 3.61 9.42
N LEU A 45 -8.46 4.59 9.67
CA LEU A 45 -7.03 4.46 9.43
C LEU A 45 -6.35 3.63 10.53
N VAL A 46 -5.70 2.54 10.13
CA VAL A 46 -4.84 1.72 11.01
C VAL A 46 -3.38 2.05 10.74
N LYS A 47 -2.75 2.77 11.66
CA LYS A 47 -1.31 3.07 11.61
C LYS A 47 -0.49 1.87 12.10
N PRO A 48 0.73 1.68 11.57
CA PRO A 48 1.64 0.67 12.09
C PRO A 48 2.12 1.09 13.48
N THR A 49 2.42 0.11 14.34
CA THR A 49 3.19 0.38 15.57
C THR A 49 4.61 0.81 15.22
N GLU A 50 5.33 1.43 16.16
CA GLU A 50 6.74 1.80 15.99
C GLU A 50 7.58 0.62 15.48
N LYS A 51 7.40 -0.57 16.10
CA LYS A 51 8.07 -1.81 15.67
C LYS A 51 7.78 -2.14 14.20
N ILE A 52 6.52 -2.10 13.78
CA ILE A 52 6.13 -2.42 12.39
C ILE A 52 6.68 -1.36 11.43
N ALA A 53 6.67 -0.09 11.83
CA ALA A 53 7.22 1.00 11.03
C ALA A 53 8.73 0.86 10.85
N ASP A 54 9.47 0.45 11.89
CA ASP A 54 10.91 0.19 11.82
C ASP A 54 11.23 -1.03 10.94
N GLN A 55 10.46 -2.12 11.08
CA GLN A 55 10.56 -3.28 10.20
C GLN A 55 10.31 -2.90 8.73
N THR A 56 9.29 -2.08 8.49
CA THR A 56 8.97 -1.55 7.16
C THR A 56 10.12 -0.70 6.61
N MET A 57 10.73 0.14 7.45
CA MET A 57 11.88 0.95 7.05
C MET A 57 13.11 0.10 6.71
N SER A 58 13.38 -0.94 7.48
CA SER A 58 14.50 -1.85 7.20
C SER A 58 14.28 -2.60 5.89
N LEU A 59 13.07 -3.14 5.67
CA LEU A 59 12.71 -3.77 4.40
C LEU A 59 12.88 -2.81 3.21
N ILE A 60 12.42 -1.56 3.34
CA ILE A 60 12.54 -0.55 2.28
C ILE A 60 14.01 -0.17 2.04
N TYR A 61 14.72 0.31 3.06
CA TYR A 61 16.01 0.97 2.90
C TYR A 61 17.19 0.01 2.92
N ASP A 62 17.23 -0.88 3.91
CA ASP A 62 18.39 -1.74 4.13
C ASP A 62 18.40 -2.92 3.14
N ASP A 63 17.23 -3.41 2.74
CA ASP A 63 17.12 -4.57 1.87
C ASP A 63 16.82 -4.19 0.42
N ILE A 64 15.66 -3.61 0.14
CA ILE A 64 15.23 -3.42 -1.25
C ILE A 64 16.04 -2.30 -1.90
N LYS A 65 16.13 -1.14 -1.27
CA LYS A 65 16.78 0.03 -1.86
C LYS A 65 18.30 -0.11 -1.91
N ALA A 66 18.92 -0.60 -0.84
CA ALA A 66 20.38 -0.72 -0.78
C ALA A 66 20.92 -1.97 -1.48
N LYS A 67 20.19 -3.10 -1.43
CA LYS A 67 20.70 -4.41 -1.89
C LYS A 67 19.91 -5.03 -3.04
N ASN A 68 18.78 -4.44 -3.45
CA ASN A 68 17.83 -5.05 -4.39
C ASN A 68 17.37 -6.46 -3.95
N TYR A 69 17.31 -6.68 -2.63
CA TYR A 69 16.91 -7.92 -2.00
C TYR A 69 15.55 -7.74 -1.33
N VAL A 70 14.68 -8.75 -1.42
CA VAL A 70 13.40 -8.78 -0.70
C VAL A 70 13.50 -9.87 0.34
N ASP A 71 13.46 -9.48 1.61
CA ASP A 71 13.25 -10.43 2.71
C ASP A 71 11.75 -10.78 2.77
N GLU A 72 11.41 -11.90 2.16
CA GLU A 72 10.04 -12.42 2.11
C GLU A 72 9.45 -12.65 3.51
N GLY A 73 10.25 -13.21 4.43
CA GLY A 73 9.79 -13.49 5.79
C GLY A 73 9.49 -12.22 6.57
N LEU A 74 10.33 -11.20 6.44
CA LEU A 74 10.08 -9.89 7.04
C LEU A 74 8.84 -9.22 6.42
N TYR A 75 8.68 -9.31 5.10
CA TYR A 75 7.52 -8.75 4.42
C TYR A 75 6.21 -9.38 4.91
N HIS A 76 6.14 -10.72 4.92
CA HIS A 76 4.97 -11.45 5.41
C HIS A 76 4.70 -11.18 6.89
N LEU A 77 5.75 -11.06 7.72
CA LEU A 77 5.61 -10.71 9.13
C LEU A 77 4.96 -9.33 9.30
N ILE A 78 5.40 -8.32 8.54
CA ILE A 78 4.80 -6.98 8.58
C ILE A 78 3.30 -7.04 8.23
N LEU A 79 2.95 -7.75 7.16
CA LEU A 79 1.55 -7.90 6.74
C LEU A 79 0.71 -8.65 7.77
N SER A 80 1.23 -9.77 8.30
CA SER A 80 0.61 -10.54 9.38
C SER A 80 0.34 -9.65 10.59
N GLN A 81 1.30 -8.84 11.02
CA GLN A 81 1.10 -7.94 12.16
C GLN A 81 0.02 -6.88 11.88
N MET A 82 -0.01 -6.31 10.68
CA MET A 82 -1.06 -5.34 10.29
C MET A 82 -2.45 -5.98 10.27
N VAL A 83 -2.59 -7.16 9.69
CA VAL A 83 -3.88 -7.83 9.48
C VAL A 83 -4.33 -8.58 10.73
N GLU A 84 -3.49 -9.45 11.26
CA GLU A 84 -3.86 -10.35 12.35
C GLU A 84 -3.79 -9.69 13.72
N THR A 85 -2.79 -8.83 13.96
CA THR A 85 -2.64 -8.14 15.26
C THR A 85 -3.43 -6.83 15.30
N LEU A 86 -3.25 -5.95 14.30
CA LEU A 86 -3.89 -4.63 14.27
C LEU A 86 -5.27 -4.62 13.60
N LYS A 87 -5.71 -5.77 13.07
CA LYS A 87 -7.05 -5.97 12.49
C LYS A 87 -7.33 -5.03 11.32
N ALA A 88 -6.33 -4.75 10.48
CA ALA A 88 -6.58 -4.09 9.20
C ALA A 88 -7.31 -5.07 8.24
N ASP A 89 -8.36 -4.59 7.57
CA ASP A 89 -9.10 -5.37 6.58
C ASP A 89 -8.37 -5.42 5.23
N ILE A 90 -7.56 -4.40 4.95
CA ILE A 90 -6.66 -4.29 3.80
C ILE A 90 -5.48 -3.39 4.15
N VAL A 91 -4.30 -3.67 3.59
CA VAL A 91 -3.09 -2.87 3.81
C VAL A 91 -2.66 -2.17 2.53
N ILE A 92 -2.58 -0.83 2.57
CA ILE A 92 -1.96 -0.04 1.50
C ILE A 92 -0.44 -0.19 1.57
N LEU A 93 0.14 -0.58 0.43
CA LEU A 93 1.58 -0.52 0.19
C LEU A 93 1.90 0.89 -0.33
N GLY A 94 2.30 1.78 0.58
CA GLY A 94 2.42 3.22 0.31
C GLY A 94 3.76 3.66 -0.29
N CYS A 95 4.66 2.74 -0.63
CA CYS A 95 6.00 3.01 -1.13
C CYS A 95 6.34 2.08 -2.30
N THR A 96 7.09 2.57 -3.29
CA THR A 96 7.40 1.83 -4.53
C THR A 96 8.26 0.59 -4.29
N GLU A 97 9.11 0.59 -3.26
CA GLU A 97 9.89 -0.56 -2.82
C GLU A 97 8.96 -1.67 -2.29
N LEU A 98 7.84 -1.33 -1.65
CA LEU A 98 6.85 -2.33 -1.23
C LEU A 98 6.11 -2.95 -2.41
N SER A 99 5.98 -2.24 -3.54
CA SER A 99 5.50 -2.83 -4.80
C SER A 99 6.48 -3.89 -5.32
N VAL A 100 7.79 -3.68 -5.15
CA VAL A 100 8.82 -4.70 -5.48
C VAL A 100 8.72 -5.90 -4.54
N ALA A 101 8.49 -5.66 -3.24
CA ALA A 101 8.24 -6.74 -2.28
C ALA A 101 7.03 -7.56 -2.69
N GLN A 102 5.89 -6.91 -2.95
CA GLN A 102 4.67 -7.58 -3.42
C GLN A 102 4.87 -8.35 -4.72
N GLN A 103 5.63 -7.82 -5.67
CA GLN A 103 5.91 -8.50 -6.93
C GLN A 103 6.72 -9.78 -6.75
N ARG A 104 7.69 -9.80 -5.84
CA ARG A 104 8.65 -10.91 -5.68
C ARG A 104 8.28 -11.90 -4.57
N ALA A 105 7.50 -11.46 -3.59
CA ALA A 105 7.14 -12.19 -2.37
C ALA A 105 5.63 -12.15 -2.12
N GLY A 106 4.82 -11.99 -3.18
CA GLY A 106 3.36 -11.89 -3.09
C GLY A 106 2.60 -13.22 -2.98
N ASP A 107 3.30 -14.35 -2.79
CA ASP A 107 2.68 -15.66 -2.54
C ASP A 107 2.17 -15.74 -1.10
N HIS A 108 1.11 -14.99 -0.81
CA HIS A 108 0.46 -14.91 0.50
C HIS A 108 -1.02 -14.53 0.36
N ASP A 109 -1.80 -14.81 1.40
CA ASP A 109 -3.25 -14.53 1.42
C ASP A 109 -3.62 -13.17 2.06
N TYR A 110 -2.63 -12.36 2.47
CA TYR A 110 -2.90 -11.07 3.10
C TYR A 110 -3.54 -10.06 2.13
N PRO A 111 -4.64 -9.37 2.53
CA PRO A 111 -5.29 -8.39 1.69
C PRO A 111 -4.44 -7.11 1.59
N VAL A 112 -3.89 -6.86 0.42
CA VAL A 112 -3.06 -5.68 0.13
C VAL A 112 -3.58 -4.90 -1.07
N ILE A 113 -3.28 -3.61 -1.11
CA ILE A 113 -3.45 -2.77 -2.30
C ILE A 113 -2.16 -2.01 -2.58
N ASP A 114 -1.58 -2.27 -3.76
CA ASP A 114 -0.34 -1.64 -4.20
C ASP A 114 -0.62 -0.27 -4.84
N ALA A 115 -0.19 0.80 -4.19
CA ALA A 115 -0.40 2.16 -4.67
C ALA A 115 0.26 2.43 -6.03
N GLN A 116 1.40 1.80 -6.34
CA GLN A 116 2.07 1.97 -7.62
C GLN A 116 1.28 1.30 -8.75
N THR A 117 0.81 0.06 -8.53
CA THR A 117 -0.01 -0.67 -9.50
C THR A 117 -1.31 0.08 -9.77
N VAL A 118 -2.01 0.55 -8.73
CA VAL A 118 -3.23 1.35 -8.90
C VAL A 118 -2.95 2.60 -9.74
N LEU A 119 -1.88 3.36 -9.44
CA LEU A 119 -1.55 4.55 -10.23
C LEU A 119 -1.30 4.19 -11.71
N ALA A 120 -0.54 3.12 -11.98
CA ALA A 120 -0.24 2.68 -13.34
C ALA A 120 -1.52 2.33 -14.12
N ASP A 121 -2.44 1.58 -13.51
CA ASP A 121 -3.72 1.21 -14.11
C ASP A 121 -4.58 2.43 -14.43
N ARG A 122 -4.64 3.40 -13.49
CA ARG A 122 -5.37 4.66 -13.70
C ARG A 122 -4.76 5.50 -14.81
N CYS A 123 -3.43 5.58 -14.90
CA CYS A 123 -2.74 6.24 -16.02
C CYS A 123 -3.10 5.60 -17.37
N ILE A 124 -3.11 4.26 -17.46
CA ILE A 124 -3.48 3.54 -18.68
C ILE A 124 -4.95 3.78 -19.06
N ALA A 125 -5.86 3.73 -18.09
CA ALA A 125 -7.29 3.96 -18.31
C ALA A 125 -7.54 5.37 -18.89
N LEU A 126 -6.99 6.40 -18.25
CA LEU A 126 -7.10 7.79 -18.72
C LEU A 126 -6.49 8.00 -20.11
N ALA A 127 -5.38 7.34 -20.42
CA ALA A 127 -4.76 7.40 -21.73
C ALA A 127 -5.65 6.77 -22.82
N LYS A 128 -6.32 5.65 -22.52
CA LYS A 128 -7.27 5.00 -23.44
C LYS A 128 -8.49 5.88 -23.70
N GLU A 129 -9.08 6.47 -22.65
CA GLU A 129 -10.22 7.38 -22.78
C GLU A 129 -9.89 8.58 -23.68
N LYS A 130 -8.76 9.25 -23.43
CA LYS A 130 -8.32 10.40 -24.23
C LYS A 130 -8.02 10.04 -25.69
N ARG A 131 -7.43 8.88 -25.96
CA ARG A 131 -7.17 8.41 -27.32
C ARG A 131 -8.44 8.00 -28.07
N GLY A 132 -9.43 7.46 -27.35
CA GLY A 132 -10.73 7.11 -27.92
C GLY A 132 -11.60 8.33 -28.27
N GLN A 133 -11.46 9.42 -27.52
CA GLN A 133 -12.16 10.69 -27.78
C GLN A 133 -11.56 11.51 -28.95
N ASN A 134 -10.35 11.18 -29.39
CA ASN A 134 -9.68 11.81 -30.53
C ASN A 134 -9.86 11.04 -31.85
N LYS A 135 -10.79 10.09 -31.90
CA LYS A 135 -11.25 9.40 -33.11
C LYS A 135 -12.67 9.85 -33.43
#